data_AF-A0A350JJU9-F1
#
_entry.id   AF-A0A350JJU9-F1
#
_cell.length_a   1.000
_cell.length_b   1.000
_cell.length_c   1.000
_cell.angle_alpha   90.00
_cell.angle_beta   90.00
_cell.angle_gamma   90.00
#
_symmetry.space_group_name_H-M   'P 1'
#
loop_
_entity.id
_entity.type
_entity.pdbx_description
1 polymer ?
#
loop_
_entity_poly.entity_id
_entity_poly.type
_entity_poly.pdbx_seq_one_letter_code
_entity_poly.pdbx_strand_id
1 'polypeptide(L)'
;MKTSIKTLVLFSASLLFSSFTYASPLKTLGTIEKQNIEFNFSQFYTYLENGNAHQFEGVYSSLDERYKVAIVKNDAEHHDYIGIVISADNEYWKEGDVKFNFVLKDETLTGYYYTNSGQEFPMQLNIVSDTLETDYLKRMF
;
A
#
# COMPACT_ATOMS: atom_id res chain seq x y z
N MET A 1 23.96 32.13 9.64
CA MET A 1 23.23 31.39 8.58
C MET A 1 23.56 29.92 8.72
N LYS A 2 22.60 29.07 9.13
CA LYS A 2 22.76 27.61 9.15
C LYS A 2 22.15 27.08 7.85
N THR A 3 22.98 26.65 6.92
CA THR A 3 22.54 26.01 5.68
C THR A 3 22.17 24.56 5.98
N SER A 4 20.86 24.28 5.94
CA SER A 4 20.35 22.92 6.06
C SER A 4 20.52 22.22 4.72
N ILE A 5 21.35 21.18 4.70
CA ILE A 5 21.54 20.29 3.55
C ILE A 5 20.29 19.43 3.44
N LYS A 6 19.58 19.52 2.31
CA LYS A 6 18.48 18.62 1.97
C LYS A 6 19.08 17.38 1.30
N THR A 7 19.18 16.30 2.04
CA THR A 7 19.61 15.02 1.49
C THR A 7 18.44 14.39 0.74
N LEU A 8 18.54 14.33 -0.58
CA LEU A 8 17.63 13.57 -1.44
C LEU A 8 18.12 12.12 -1.44
N VAL A 9 17.36 11.20 -0.83
CA VAL A 9 17.64 9.77 -0.90
C VAL A 9 16.90 9.20 -2.10
N LEU A 10 17.64 8.87 -3.16
CA LEU A 10 17.11 8.07 -4.27
C LEU A 10 17.14 6.60 -3.87
N PHE A 11 15.97 5.96 -3.80
CA PHE A 11 15.86 4.51 -3.69
C PHE A 11 15.70 3.90 -5.08
N SER A 12 16.79 3.45 -5.68
CA SER A 12 16.75 2.62 -6.89
C SER A 12 16.53 1.16 -6.47
N ALA A 13 15.29 0.69 -6.52
CA ALA A 13 14.94 -0.70 -6.26
C ALA A 13 15.30 -1.57 -7.47
N SER A 14 16.44 -2.26 -7.40
CA SER A 14 16.83 -3.30 -8.35
C SER A 14 16.19 -4.63 -7.92
N LEU A 15 15.11 -5.05 -8.59
CA LEU A 15 14.45 -6.32 -8.32
C LEU A 15 15.15 -7.47 -9.06
N LEU A 16 15.89 -8.31 -8.32
CA LEU A 16 16.40 -9.59 -8.80
C LEU A 16 15.43 -10.70 -8.38
N PHE A 17 14.75 -11.31 -9.34
CA PHE A 17 13.85 -12.44 -9.10
C PHE A 17 14.67 -13.72 -8.91
N SER A 18 14.86 -14.13 -7.66
CA SER A 18 15.28 -15.49 -7.32
C SER A 18 14.12 -16.22 -6.65
N SER A 19 13.76 -17.38 -7.21
CA SER A 19 12.65 -18.21 -6.74
C SER A 19 13.09 -18.98 -5.49
N PHE A 20 12.88 -18.39 -4.31
CA PHE A 20 12.94 -19.12 -3.04
C PHE A 20 11.53 -19.14 -2.43
N THR A 21 10.91 -20.31 -2.37
CA THR A 21 9.79 -20.56 -1.44
C THR A 21 10.38 -20.76 -0.05
N TYR A 22 10.71 -19.65 0.61
CA TYR A 22 10.82 -19.59 2.05
C TYR A 22 9.41 -19.33 2.60
N ALA A 23 8.96 -20.11 3.57
CA ALA A 23 7.90 -19.67 4.45
C ALA A 23 8.47 -18.46 5.19
N SER A 24 8.18 -17.25 4.70
CA SER A 24 8.66 -16.02 5.30
C SER A 24 8.21 -15.99 6.76
N PRO A 25 9.11 -15.67 7.72
CA PRO A 25 8.70 -15.48 9.09
C PRO A 25 7.58 -14.45 9.14
N LEU A 26 6.58 -14.69 9.98
CA LEU A 26 5.44 -13.80 10.13
C LEU A 26 5.95 -12.40 10.51
N LYS A 27 5.72 -11.41 9.65
CA LYS A 27 6.20 -10.05 9.87
C LYS A 27 5.53 -9.46 11.11
N THR A 28 6.31 -8.77 11.93
CA THR A 28 5.76 -7.91 12.99
C THR A 28 5.32 -6.60 12.37
N LEU A 29 4.03 -6.27 12.49
CA LEU A 29 3.45 -5.05 11.93
C LEU A 29 4.05 -3.80 12.59
N GLY A 30 4.69 -2.96 11.79
CA GLY A 30 5.12 -1.61 12.18
C GLY A 30 4.13 -0.53 11.71
N THR A 31 4.23 0.67 12.27
CA THR A 31 3.56 1.87 11.73
C THR A 31 4.41 2.51 10.64
N ILE A 32 3.78 3.17 9.68
CA ILE A 32 4.45 3.97 8.66
C ILE A 32 4.31 5.44 9.02
N GLU A 33 5.43 6.15 9.18
CA GLU A 33 5.41 7.60 9.34
C GLU A 33 4.82 8.26 8.09
N LYS A 34 4.15 9.40 8.28
CA LYS A 34 3.54 10.13 7.16
C LYS A 34 4.61 10.49 6.12
N GLN A 35 4.46 9.93 4.93
CA GLN A 35 5.36 10.11 3.81
C GLN A 35 4.58 10.25 2.52
N ASN A 36 5.24 10.82 1.51
CA ASN A 36 4.68 10.99 0.18
C ASN A 36 5.47 10.14 -0.80
N ILE A 37 4.82 9.11 -1.34
CA ILE A 37 5.42 8.16 -2.27
C ILE A 37 5.10 8.60 -3.70
N GLU A 38 6.13 8.78 -4.52
CA GLU A 38 5.93 8.94 -5.97
C GLU A 38 5.40 7.63 -6.55
N PHE A 39 4.17 7.65 -7.08
CA PHE A 39 3.50 6.46 -7.58
C PHE A 39 3.59 6.36 -9.11
N ASN A 40 4.21 5.29 -9.62
CA ASN A 40 4.31 5.04 -11.05
C ASN A 40 3.19 4.12 -11.53
N PHE A 41 2.11 4.71 -12.04
CA PHE A 41 0.96 3.98 -12.57
C PHE A 41 1.31 2.99 -13.69
N SER A 42 2.23 3.35 -14.59
CA SER A 42 2.58 2.49 -15.72
C SER A 42 3.28 1.21 -15.26
N GLN A 43 4.20 1.33 -14.29
CA GLN A 43 4.88 0.17 -13.70
C GLN A 43 3.90 -0.68 -12.89
N PHE A 44 3.03 -0.03 -12.10
CA PHE A 44 2.02 -0.75 -11.32
C PHE A 44 1.06 -1.55 -12.21
N TYR A 45 0.54 -0.94 -13.27
CA TYR A 45 -0.33 -1.62 -14.23
C TYR A 45 0.38 -2.81 -14.90
N THR A 46 1.65 -2.61 -15.32
CA THR A 46 2.46 -3.68 -15.90
C THR A 46 2.64 -4.84 -14.91
N TYR A 47 2.81 -4.54 -13.63
CA TYR A 47 2.92 -5.53 -12.55
C TYR A 47 1.61 -6.29 -12.32
N LEU A 48 0.46 -5.61 -12.32
CA LEU A 48 -0.84 -6.27 -12.19
C LEU A 48 -1.12 -7.23 -13.35
N GLU A 49 -0.77 -6.86 -14.58
CA GLU A 49 -1.04 -7.69 -15.77
C GLU A 49 -0.05 -8.85 -15.95
N ASN A 50 1.25 -8.58 -15.76
CA ASN A 50 2.31 -9.50 -16.17
C ASN A 50 3.08 -10.08 -14.98
N GLY A 51 2.86 -9.54 -13.78
CA GLY A 51 3.45 -10.03 -12.55
C GLY A 51 2.68 -11.20 -11.96
N ASN A 52 3.11 -11.63 -10.78
CA ASN A 52 2.40 -12.58 -9.94
C ASN A 52 1.66 -11.81 -8.84
N ALA A 53 0.83 -10.85 -9.23
CA ALA A 53 0.01 -10.05 -8.33
C ALA A 53 -1.19 -10.87 -7.85
N HIS A 54 -1.56 -10.69 -6.58
CA HIS A 54 -2.83 -11.21 -6.08
C HIS A 54 -4.00 -10.41 -6.67
N GLN A 55 -5.15 -11.04 -6.87
CA GLN A 55 -6.32 -10.34 -7.40
C GLN A 55 -6.85 -9.27 -6.44
N PHE A 56 -6.53 -9.34 -5.16
CA PHE A 56 -6.91 -8.31 -4.19
C PHE A 56 -6.00 -7.08 -4.29
N GLU A 57 -4.85 -7.18 -4.96
CA GLU A 57 -4.09 -6.01 -5.37
C GLU A 57 -4.83 -5.29 -6.50
N GLY A 58 -4.71 -3.97 -6.55
CA GLY A 58 -5.45 -3.19 -7.53
C GLY A 58 -5.81 -1.80 -7.03
N VAL A 59 -6.67 -1.13 -7.81
CA VAL A 59 -7.18 0.20 -7.50
C VAL A 59 -8.55 0.10 -6.88
N TYR A 60 -8.74 0.85 -5.80
CA TYR A 60 -9.97 0.92 -5.04
C TYR A 60 -10.38 2.37 -4.84
N SER A 61 -11.67 2.66 -4.99
CA SER A 61 -12.27 3.94 -4.61
C SER A 61 -12.80 3.87 -3.18
N SER A 62 -12.73 4.95 -2.42
CA SER A 62 -13.61 5.12 -1.26
C SER A 62 -15.08 5.06 -1.70
N LEU A 63 -15.97 4.63 -0.81
CA LEU A 63 -17.40 4.53 -1.14
C LEU A 63 -18.04 5.87 -1.54
N ASP A 64 -17.53 6.95 -0.97
CA ASP A 64 -17.94 8.32 -1.27
C ASP A 64 -17.16 8.96 -2.42
N GLU A 65 -16.31 8.19 -3.10
CA GLU A 65 -15.50 8.58 -4.26
C GLU A 65 -14.53 9.74 -4.02
N ARG A 66 -14.30 10.15 -2.76
CA ARG A 66 -13.40 11.25 -2.40
C ARG A 66 -11.93 10.92 -2.62
N TYR A 67 -11.54 9.65 -2.63
CA TYR A 67 -10.17 9.25 -2.95
C TYR A 67 -10.10 7.86 -3.57
N LYS A 68 -9.00 7.60 -4.26
CA LYS A 68 -8.63 6.28 -4.79
C LYS A 68 -7.30 5.85 -4.19
N VAL A 69 -7.20 4.57 -3.86
CA VAL A 69 -5.96 3.95 -3.41
C VAL A 69 -5.54 2.84 -4.36
N ALA A 70 -4.24 2.66 -4.53
CA ALA A 70 -3.66 1.44 -5.05
C ALA A 70 -3.20 0.58 -3.87
N ILE A 71 -3.71 -0.64 -3.76
CA ILE A 71 -3.17 -1.66 -2.85
C ILE A 71 -2.09 -2.41 -3.61
N VAL A 72 -0.87 -2.31 -3.11
CA VAL A 72 0.34 -2.81 -3.78
C VAL A 72 1.16 -3.64 -2.82
N LYS A 73 1.78 -4.69 -3.33
CA LYS A 73 2.81 -5.44 -2.60
C LYS A 73 3.95 -4.53 -2.16
N ASN A 74 4.42 -4.75 -0.95
CA ASN A 74 5.52 -4.03 -0.32
C ASN A 74 6.44 -5.04 0.36
N ASP A 75 7.67 -5.17 -0.09
CA ASP A 75 8.64 -6.12 0.48
C ASP A 75 9.44 -5.53 1.65
N ALA A 76 8.90 -4.52 2.35
CA ALA A 76 9.56 -3.99 3.55
C ALA A 76 9.52 -5.00 4.70
N GLU A 77 10.42 -4.82 5.67
CA GLU A 77 10.59 -5.73 6.80
C GLU A 77 9.29 -5.93 7.63
N HIS A 78 8.44 -4.91 7.71
CA HIS A 78 7.30 -4.87 8.63
C HIS A 78 5.92 -4.89 7.96
N HIS A 79 5.86 -4.88 6.64
CA HIS A 79 4.60 -4.80 5.88
C HIS A 79 4.72 -5.69 4.64
N ASP A 80 3.63 -6.33 4.24
CA ASP A 80 3.52 -7.09 2.99
C ASP A 80 2.79 -6.29 1.90
N TYR A 81 1.91 -5.37 2.31
CA TYR A 81 1.13 -4.53 1.40
C TYR A 81 0.97 -3.13 1.97
N ILE A 82 0.86 -2.14 1.08
CA ILE A 82 0.49 -0.78 1.42
C ILE A 82 -0.62 -0.29 0.49
N GLY A 83 -1.48 0.56 1.01
CA GLY A 83 -2.47 1.30 0.24
C GLY A 83 -2.01 2.73 0.05
N ILE A 84 -1.67 3.11 -1.18
CA ILE A 84 -1.18 4.45 -1.53
C ILE A 84 -2.32 5.23 -2.16
N VAL A 85 -2.59 6.46 -1.70
CA VAL A 85 -3.53 7.36 -2.36
C VAL A 85 -2.98 7.72 -3.72
N ILE A 86 -3.73 7.43 -4.78
CA ILE A 86 -3.32 7.69 -6.16
C ILE A 86 -4.13 8.79 -6.84
N SER A 87 -5.22 9.21 -6.20
CA SER A 87 -6.04 10.36 -6.58
C SER A 87 -6.91 10.75 -5.38
N ALA A 88 -7.11 12.04 -5.16
CA ALA A 88 -8.01 12.55 -4.13
C ALA A 88 -8.69 13.84 -4.59
N ASP A 89 -10.00 13.91 -4.38
CA ASP A 89 -10.81 15.12 -4.61
C ASP A 89 -11.30 15.67 -3.26
N ASN A 90 -10.37 15.89 -2.35
CA ASN A 90 -10.62 16.46 -1.03
C ASN A 90 -9.37 17.11 -0.44
N GLU A 91 -9.52 17.89 0.63
CA GLU A 91 -8.43 18.59 1.32
C GLU A 91 -7.61 17.70 2.29
N TYR A 92 -8.09 16.48 2.56
CA TYR A 92 -7.53 15.61 3.59
C TYR A 92 -6.39 14.72 3.08
N TRP A 93 -6.43 14.34 1.81
CA TRP A 93 -5.51 13.39 1.21
C TRP A 93 -4.77 13.98 0.03
N LYS A 94 -3.50 13.60 -0.13
CA LYS A 94 -2.70 13.92 -1.30
C LYS A 94 -2.28 12.64 -2.00
N GLU A 95 -2.12 12.74 -3.32
CA GLU A 95 -1.49 11.66 -4.10
C GLU A 95 -0.11 11.34 -3.51
N GLY A 96 0.16 10.05 -3.35
CA GLY A 96 1.35 9.51 -2.70
C GLY A 96 1.24 9.27 -1.19
N ASP A 97 0.19 9.75 -0.51
CA ASP A 97 0.01 9.49 0.92
C ASP A 97 -0.27 8.00 1.16
N VAL A 98 0.33 7.41 2.20
CA VAL A 98 0.00 6.05 2.64
C VAL A 98 -1.30 6.09 3.45
N LYS A 99 -2.32 5.40 2.95
CA LYS A 99 -3.63 5.27 3.59
C LYS A 99 -3.72 4.01 4.45
N PHE A 100 -3.05 2.94 4.04
CA PHE A 100 -3.10 1.63 4.68
C PHE A 100 -1.73 0.96 4.69
N ASN A 101 -1.45 0.12 5.69
CA ASN A 101 -0.37 -0.85 5.64
C ASN A 101 -0.80 -2.16 6.29
N PHE A 102 -0.39 -3.28 5.70
CA PHE A 102 -0.84 -4.60 6.11
C PHE A 102 0.31 -5.60 6.16
N VAL A 103 0.17 -6.59 7.03
CA VAL A 103 0.79 -7.91 6.91
C VAL A 103 -0.28 -8.91 6.47
N LEU A 104 0.08 -9.84 5.61
CA LEU A 104 -0.81 -10.92 5.17
C LEU A 104 -0.60 -12.13 6.07
N LYS A 105 -1.70 -12.61 6.66
CA LYS A 105 -1.73 -13.86 7.41
C LYS A 105 -2.90 -14.69 6.92
N ASP A 106 -2.60 -15.84 6.34
CA ASP A 106 -3.59 -16.70 5.69
C ASP A 106 -4.40 -15.90 4.65
N GLU A 107 -5.71 -15.75 4.85
CA GLU A 107 -6.62 -14.99 3.98
C GLU A 107 -7.04 -13.66 4.62
N THR A 108 -6.19 -13.07 5.47
CA THR A 108 -6.51 -11.82 6.18
C THR A 108 -5.35 -10.83 6.11
N LEU A 109 -5.64 -9.62 5.63
CA LEU A 109 -4.76 -8.47 5.73
C LEU A 109 -4.98 -7.81 7.10
N THR A 110 -3.99 -7.91 7.99
CA THR A 110 -4.03 -7.25 9.31
C THR A 110 -3.10 -6.05 9.31
N GLY A 111 -3.58 -4.89 9.75
CA GLY A 111 -2.86 -3.66 9.49
C GLY A 111 -3.37 -2.44 10.22
N TYR A 112 -2.96 -1.27 9.73
CA TYR A 112 -3.50 0.02 10.13
C TYR A 112 -4.09 0.75 8.93
N TYR A 113 -5.15 1.53 9.18
CA TYR A 113 -5.45 2.69 8.34
C TYR A 113 -4.96 3.96 9.02
N TYR A 114 -4.59 4.94 8.21
CA TYR A 114 -4.15 6.24 8.69
C TYR A 114 -5.24 7.30 8.42
N THR A 115 -5.31 8.26 9.33
CA THR A 115 -6.03 9.52 9.14
C THR A 115 -5.14 10.55 8.46
N ASN A 116 -5.70 11.68 8.02
CA ASN A 116 -4.94 12.75 7.38
C ASN A 116 -3.89 13.41 8.31
N SER A 117 -4.09 13.32 9.63
CA SER A 117 -3.11 13.76 10.64
C SER A 117 -1.99 12.74 10.88
N GLY A 118 -2.08 11.54 10.28
CA GLY A 118 -1.12 10.46 10.47
C GLY A 118 -1.44 9.55 11.66
N GLN A 119 -2.55 9.77 12.37
CA GLN A 119 -2.99 8.86 13.43
C GLN A 119 -3.43 7.53 12.82
N GLU A 120 -2.93 6.44 13.38
CA GLU A 120 -3.19 5.05 13.00
C GLU A 120 -4.35 4.43 13.78
N PHE A 121 -5.08 3.55 13.12
CA PHE A 121 -6.15 2.77 13.71
C PHE A 121 -6.09 1.34 13.18
N PRO A 122 -6.17 0.32 14.06
CA PRO A 122 -6.07 -1.07 13.65
C PRO A 122 -7.23 -1.43 12.71
N MET A 123 -6.93 -2.24 11.69
CA MET A 123 -7.92 -2.74 10.75
C MET A 123 -7.57 -4.15 10.27
N GLN A 124 -8.60 -4.86 9.82
CA GLN A 124 -8.49 -6.16 9.17
C GLN A 124 -9.38 -6.19 7.94
N LEU A 125 -8.88 -6.79 6.85
CA LEU A 125 -9.66 -7.08 5.64
C LEU A 125 -9.52 -8.56 5.33
N ASN A 126 -10.65 -9.24 5.14
CA ASN A 126 -10.65 -10.61 4.69
C ASN A 126 -10.48 -10.68 3.18
N ILE A 127 -9.84 -11.74 2.71
CA ILE A 127 -9.70 -12.08 1.31
C ILE A 127 -10.56 -13.31 1.06
N VAL A 128 -11.55 -13.20 0.17
CA VAL A 128 -12.41 -14.31 -0.22
C VAL A 128 -12.27 -14.52 -1.71
N SER A 129 -11.79 -15.71 -2.11
CA SER A 129 -11.49 -16.02 -3.52
C SER A 129 -10.61 -14.94 -4.16
N ASP A 130 -9.55 -14.56 -3.43
CA ASP A 130 -8.56 -13.57 -3.86
C ASP A 130 -9.13 -12.15 -4.07
N THR A 131 -10.30 -11.83 -3.52
CA THR A 131 -10.89 -10.48 -3.54
C THR A 131 -11.05 -9.93 -2.13
N LEU A 132 -10.88 -8.61 -1.93
CA LEU A 132 -11.14 -7.99 -0.63
C LEU A 132 -12.62 -7.96 -0.30
N GLU A 133 -12.97 -8.52 0.86
CA GLU A 133 -14.27 -8.35 1.49
C GLU A 133 -14.22 -7.06 2.34
N THR A 134 -14.90 -6.01 1.90
CA THR A 134 -14.84 -4.70 2.56
C THR A 134 -16.04 -3.82 2.23
N ASP A 135 -16.55 -3.12 3.26
CA ASP A 135 -17.62 -2.12 3.17
C ASP A 135 -17.06 -0.69 3.12
N TYR A 136 -15.76 -0.50 2.90
CA TYR A 136 -15.13 0.83 2.90
C TYR A 136 -14.49 1.19 1.56
N LEU A 137 -14.25 0.19 0.71
CA LEU A 137 -13.55 0.32 -0.55
C LEU A 137 -14.34 -0.40 -1.65
N LYS A 138 -14.43 0.24 -2.81
CA LYS A 138 -15.01 -0.34 -4.03
C LYS A 138 -13.88 -0.61 -5.02
N ARG A 139 -13.70 -1.87 -5.42
CA ARG A 139 -12.70 -2.22 -6.44
C ARG A 139 -13.02 -1.56 -7.78
N MET A 140 -11.99 -1.05 -8.43
CA MET A 140 -12.06 -0.43 -9.76
C MET A 140 -11.46 -1.35 -10.82
N PHE A 141 -10.25 -1.87 -10.57
CA PHE A 141 -9.55 -2.88 -11.37
C PHE A 141 -8.45 -3.52 -10.51
#